data_AF-A0A379TCD8-F1
#
_entry.id   AF-A0A379TCD8-F1
#
_cell.length_a   1.000
_cell.length_b   1.000
_cell.length_c   1.000
_cell.angle_alpha   90.00
_cell.angle_beta   90.00
_cell.angle_gamma   90.00
#
_symmetry.space_group_name_H-M   'P 1'
#
loop_
_entity.id
_entity.type
_entity.pdbx_description
1 polymer ?
#
loop_
_entity_poly.entity_id
_entity_poly.type
_entity_poly.pdbx_seq_one_letter_code
_entity_poly.pdbx_strand_id
1 'polypeptide(L)'
;MNKTTEYIDALLLSEREKAALPKTDIRAVHQALDAEHRTYSREDDSPLGSVKARLEHAWPDSLAQGQLIKDGEGRDHLQAMPKATRSSMFPDPWRTNPIGRFWDRLRGRDVTPRYVSRLTKEEQANEQKWRTVGTIRRYILLILTLAQTVIATWYMKTILPYQGWAADQSYGYGGAGYLGLLYAAPALRVANRYPHLVCRAVLLGVSRILDGVDGILATAYRAR
;
A
#
# COMPACT_ATOMS: atom_id res chain seq x y z
N MET A 1 -20.98 -32.13 -46.62
CA MET A 1 -20.76 -32.91 -45.38
C MET A 1 -21.49 -32.23 -44.23
N ASN A 2 -22.04 -33.01 -43.29
CA ASN A 2 -22.62 -32.46 -42.06
C ASN A 2 -21.47 -32.05 -41.13
N LYS A 3 -21.48 -30.81 -40.63
CA LYS A 3 -20.44 -30.26 -39.74
C LYS A 3 -20.27 -31.11 -38.47
N THR A 4 -21.34 -31.73 -37.98
CA THR A 4 -21.29 -32.61 -36.80
C THR A 4 -20.48 -33.88 -37.08
N THR A 5 -20.56 -34.44 -38.29
CA THR A 5 -19.81 -35.64 -38.67
C THR A 5 -18.32 -35.33 -38.79
N GLU A 6 -17.97 -34.24 -39.44
CA GLU A 6 -16.58 -33.75 -39.53
C GLU A 6 -15.98 -33.49 -38.13
N TYR A 7 -16.78 -32.97 -37.20
CA TYR A 7 -16.38 -32.78 -35.81
C TYR A 7 -16.11 -34.10 -35.07
N ILE A 8 -16.98 -35.10 -35.24
CA ILE A 8 -16.81 -36.44 -34.62
C ILE A 8 -15.57 -37.13 -35.18
N ASP A 9 -15.31 -37.00 -36.49
CA ASP A 9 -14.14 -37.59 -37.13
C ASP A 9 -12.83 -36.99 -36.62
N ALA A 10 -12.84 -35.70 -36.27
CA ALA A 10 -11.69 -34.98 -35.69
C ALA A 10 -11.42 -35.32 -34.21
N LEU A 11 -12.34 -35.98 -33.50
CA LEU A 11 -12.11 -36.41 -32.12
C LEU A 11 -11.17 -37.62 -32.07
N LEU A 12 -10.20 -37.58 -31.15
CA LEU A 12 -9.24 -38.65 -30.89
C LEU A 12 -9.86 -39.79 -30.07
N LEU A 13 -11.04 -40.27 -30.48
CA LEU A 13 -11.77 -41.37 -29.87
C LEU A 13 -11.56 -42.66 -30.65
N SER A 14 -11.84 -43.81 -30.02
CA SER A 14 -11.89 -45.07 -30.76
C SER A 14 -13.08 -45.09 -31.74
N GLU A 15 -12.96 -45.81 -32.85
CA GLU A 15 -14.04 -45.92 -33.84
C GLU A 15 -15.35 -46.47 -33.25
N ARG A 16 -15.27 -47.28 -32.19
CA ARG A 16 -16.44 -47.78 -31.45
C ARG A 16 -17.16 -46.68 -30.69
N GLU A 17 -16.40 -45.82 -30.00
CA GLU A 17 -16.95 -44.68 -29.25
C GLU A 17 -17.55 -43.65 -30.22
N LYS A 18 -16.86 -43.35 -31.34
CA LYS A 18 -17.40 -42.48 -32.39
C LYS A 18 -18.72 -42.99 -32.96
N ALA A 19 -18.89 -44.31 -33.10
CA ALA A 19 -20.12 -44.90 -33.59
C ALA A 19 -21.31 -44.77 -32.61
N ALA A 20 -21.03 -44.67 -31.31
CA ALA A 20 -22.04 -44.50 -30.27
C ALA A 20 -22.52 -43.04 -30.11
N LEU A 21 -21.80 -42.07 -30.67
CA LEU A 21 -22.11 -40.64 -30.53
C LEU A 21 -23.28 -40.22 -31.44
N PRO A 22 -24.17 -39.34 -30.95
CA PRO A 22 -25.26 -38.81 -31.75
C PRO A 22 -24.74 -37.91 -32.89
N LYS A 23 -25.18 -38.15 -34.12
CA LYS A 23 -24.76 -37.38 -35.31
C LYS A 23 -25.68 -36.21 -35.65
N THR A 24 -26.70 -35.97 -34.83
CA THR A 24 -27.76 -34.99 -35.07
C THR A 24 -27.32 -33.57 -34.71
N ASP A 25 -26.71 -33.39 -33.52
CA ASP A 25 -26.36 -32.09 -32.97
C ASP A 25 -25.06 -32.17 -32.14
N ILE A 26 -24.24 -31.12 -32.22
CA ILE A 26 -22.96 -31.02 -31.51
C ILE A 26 -23.17 -30.98 -29.99
N ARG A 27 -24.27 -30.36 -29.53
CA ARG A 27 -24.63 -30.37 -28.10
C ARG A 27 -24.86 -31.78 -27.58
N ALA A 28 -25.59 -32.60 -28.34
CA ALA A 28 -25.87 -33.98 -27.96
C ALA A 28 -24.59 -34.81 -27.89
N VAL A 29 -23.59 -34.53 -28.75
CA VAL A 29 -22.25 -35.12 -28.67
C VAL A 29 -21.61 -34.77 -27.32
N HIS A 30 -21.55 -33.48 -26.97
CA HIS A 30 -20.91 -33.05 -25.72
C HIS A 30 -21.62 -33.56 -24.46
N GLN A 31 -22.95 -33.68 -24.48
CA GLN A 31 -23.72 -34.28 -23.40
C GLN A 31 -23.45 -35.78 -23.26
N ALA A 32 -23.31 -36.51 -24.38
CA ALA A 32 -22.97 -37.93 -24.36
C ALA A 32 -21.53 -38.19 -23.89
N LEU A 33 -20.60 -37.26 -24.13
CA LEU A 33 -19.22 -37.30 -23.62
C LEU A 33 -19.08 -36.84 -22.16
N ASP A 34 -20.10 -36.20 -21.58
CA ASP A 34 -20.06 -35.74 -20.19
C ASP A 34 -20.42 -36.90 -19.24
N ALA A 35 -19.41 -37.49 -18.61
CA ALA A 35 -19.62 -38.56 -17.64
C ALA A 35 -20.52 -38.14 -16.45
N GLU A 36 -20.48 -36.87 -16.06
CA GLU A 36 -21.24 -36.33 -14.92
C GLU A 36 -22.63 -35.81 -15.33
N HIS A 37 -22.96 -35.79 -16.64
CA HIS A 37 -24.23 -35.34 -17.19
C HIS A 37 -24.71 -33.99 -16.61
N ARG A 38 -23.80 -33.02 -16.56
CA ARG A 38 -24.05 -31.73 -15.94
C ARG A 38 -25.06 -30.91 -16.74
N THR A 39 -25.93 -30.22 -16.01
CA THR A 39 -26.86 -29.26 -16.61
C THR A 39 -26.27 -27.87 -16.52
N TYR A 40 -26.13 -27.21 -17.67
CA TYR A 40 -25.64 -25.84 -17.75
C TYR A 40 -26.80 -24.86 -17.90
N SER A 41 -26.67 -23.66 -17.30
CA SER A 41 -27.70 -22.62 -17.44
C SER A 41 -27.79 -22.07 -18.85
N ARG A 42 -26.69 -22.10 -19.61
CA ARG A 42 -26.63 -21.67 -21.00
C ARG A 42 -26.38 -22.87 -21.90
N GLU A 43 -27.10 -22.92 -23.01
CA GLU A 43 -27.00 -23.99 -24.01
C GLU A 43 -25.59 -24.10 -24.64
N ASP A 44 -24.90 -22.98 -24.81
CA ASP A 44 -23.55 -22.91 -25.37
C ASP A 44 -22.46 -23.51 -24.47
N ASP A 45 -22.74 -23.74 -23.18
CA ASP A 45 -21.76 -24.22 -22.19
C ASP A 45 -21.62 -25.75 -22.16
N SER A 46 -22.45 -26.48 -22.93
CA SER A 46 -22.40 -27.93 -23.04
C SER A 46 -21.00 -28.53 -23.34
N PRO A 47 -20.11 -27.89 -24.14
CA PRO A 47 -18.78 -28.42 -24.38
C PRO A 47 -17.91 -28.52 -23.13
N LEU A 48 -18.19 -27.75 -22.07
CA LEU A 48 -17.43 -27.74 -20.82
C LEU A 48 -17.50 -29.09 -20.09
N GLY A 49 -18.60 -29.84 -20.22
CA GLY A 49 -18.75 -31.16 -19.58
C GLY A 49 -17.88 -32.23 -20.24
N SER A 50 -17.68 -32.12 -21.55
CA SER A 50 -16.87 -33.06 -22.33
C SER A 50 -15.35 -32.84 -22.22
N VAL A 51 -14.89 -31.77 -21.53
CA VAL A 51 -13.48 -31.38 -21.48
C VAL A 51 -12.62 -32.48 -20.90
N LYS A 52 -13.05 -33.11 -19.80
CA LYS A 52 -12.33 -34.21 -19.17
C LYS A 52 -12.13 -35.39 -20.12
N ALA A 53 -13.20 -35.92 -20.70
CA ALA A 53 -13.14 -37.05 -21.63
C ALA A 53 -12.22 -36.73 -22.81
N ARG A 54 -12.36 -35.54 -23.43
CA ARG A 54 -11.53 -35.13 -24.56
C ARG A 54 -10.04 -35.02 -24.19
N LEU A 55 -9.73 -34.52 -23.00
CA LEU A 55 -8.35 -34.41 -22.53
C LEU A 55 -7.75 -35.80 -22.24
N GLU A 56 -8.50 -36.69 -21.59
CA GLU A 56 -8.08 -38.07 -21.30
C GLU A 56 -7.78 -38.86 -22.58
N HIS A 57 -8.59 -38.68 -23.63
CA HIS A 57 -8.37 -39.33 -24.92
C HIS A 57 -7.24 -38.70 -25.75
N ALA A 58 -7.09 -37.37 -25.71
CA ALA A 58 -6.05 -36.69 -26.49
C ALA A 58 -4.65 -36.83 -25.89
N TRP A 59 -4.53 -36.94 -24.56
CA TRP A 59 -3.26 -37.03 -23.85
C TRP A 59 -3.29 -38.07 -22.71
N PRO A 60 -3.45 -39.37 -23.03
CA PRO A 60 -3.58 -40.43 -22.03
C PRO A 60 -2.35 -40.55 -21.11
N ASP A 61 -1.15 -40.35 -21.65
CA ASP A 61 0.11 -40.49 -20.90
C ASP A 61 0.57 -39.21 -20.19
N SER A 62 0.06 -38.04 -20.61
CA SER A 62 0.54 -36.74 -20.10
C SER A 62 -0.29 -36.19 -18.95
N LEU A 63 -1.53 -36.66 -18.77
CA LEU A 63 -2.37 -36.34 -17.62
C LEU A 63 -1.90 -37.12 -16.39
N ALA A 64 -0.79 -36.68 -15.80
CA ALA A 64 -0.36 -37.19 -14.50
C ALA A 64 -1.46 -36.98 -13.45
N GLN A 65 -1.59 -37.91 -12.50
CA GLN A 65 -2.55 -37.82 -11.40
C GLN A 65 -2.42 -36.46 -10.67
N GLY A 66 -3.47 -35.63 -10.79
CA GLY A 66 -3.56 -34.33 -10.13
C GLY A 66 -3.41 -33.09 -11.03
N GLN A 67 -3.10 -33.23 -12.32
CA GLN A 67 -3.07 -32.08 -13.26
C GLN A 67 -4.47 -31.59 -13.66
N LEU A 68 -5.46 -32.50 -13.70
CA LEU A 68 -6.85 -32.13 -13.89
C LEU A 68 -7.45 -31.77 -12.53
N ILE A 69 -7.71 -30.48 -12.34
CA ILE A 69 -8.26 -29.92 -11.11
C ILE A 69 -9.67 -29.41 -11.40
N LYS A 70 -10.52 -29.34 -10.37
CA LYS A 70 -11.80 -28.65 -10.44
C LYS A 70 -11.59 -27.18 -10.05
N ASP A 71 -12.05 -26.28 -10.91
CA ASP A 71 -12.14 -24.84 -10.62
C ASP A 71 -13.03 -24.58 -9.37
N GLY A 72 -12.99 -23.35 -8.82
CA GLY A 72 -13.91 -22.89 -7.79
C GLY A 72 -15.39 -22.96 -8.19
N GLU A 73 -15.67 -23.05 -9.49
CA GLU A 73 -17.01 -23.32 -10.03
C GLU A 73 -17.25 -24.80 -10.38
N GLY A 74 -16.35 -25.70 -9.99
CA GLY A 74 -16.48 -27.15 -10.20
C GLY A 74 -16.24 -27.62 -11.64
N ARG A 75 -15.69 -26.79 -12.52
CA ARG A 75 -15.37 -27.12 -13.92
C ARG A 75 -14.03 -27.86 -14.02
N ASP A 76 -13.89 -28.79 -14.95
CA ASP A 76 -12.60 -29.45 -15.21
C ASP A 76 -11.63 -28.50 -15.91
N HIS A 77 -10.46 -28.27 -15.30
CA HIS A 77 -9.40 -27.47 -15.89
C HIS A 77 -8.03 -28.13 -15.74
N LEU A 78 -7.11 -27.78 -16.65
CA LEU A 78 -5.70 -28.15 -16.50
C LEU A 78 -5.01 -27.14 -15.59
N GLN A 79 -4.24 -27.63 -14.63
CA GLN A 79 -3.33 -26.81 -13.83
C GLN A 79 -2.09 -26.41 -14.67
N ALA A 80 -2.29 -25.55 -15.66
CA ALA A 80 -1.22 -25.06 -16.54
C ALA A 80 -0.31 -24.03 -15.87
N MET A 81 -0.79 -23.38 -14.80
CA MET A 81 -0.07 -22.32 -14.10
C MET A 81 -0.14 -22.52 -12.58
N PRO A 82 0.95 -22.26 -11.82
CA PRO A 82 0.88 -22.22 -10.37
C PRO A 82 -0.14 -21.18 -9.90
N LYS A 83 -0.77 -21.45 -8.74
CA LYS A 83 -1.82 -20.58 -8.19
C LYS A 83 -1.28 -19.17 -7.96
N ALA A 84 -1.87 -18.19 -8.64
CA ALA A 84 -1.46 -16.80 -8.52
C ALA A 84 -1.73 -16.26 -7.10
N THR A 85 -0.68 -16.03 -6.32
CA THR A 85 -0.76 -15.33 -5.02
C THR A 85 -0.47 -13.84 -5.23
N ARG A 86 -1.49 -13.07 -5.62
CA ARG A 86 -1.33 -11.61 -5.74
C ARG A 86 -1.56 -10.91 -4.42
N SER A 87 -0.78 -9.87 -4.18
CA SER A 87 -1.09 -8.91 -3.12
C SER A 87 -2.41 -8.20 -3.43
N SER A 88 -3.28 -8.06 -2.44
CA SER A 88 -4.48 -7.24 -2.58
C SER A 88 -4.07 -5.80 -2.89
N MET A 89 -4.48 -5.28 -4.04
CA MET A 89 -4.30 -3.89 -4.48
C MET A 89 -5.42 -2.96 -4.00
N PHE A 90 -6.40 -3.46 -3.25
CA PHE A 90 -7.43 -2.60 -2.67
C PHE A 90 -6.78 -1.56 -1.74
N PRO A 91 -7.06 -0.26 -1.93
CA PRO A 91 -6.49 0.79 -1.10
C PRO A 91 -6.99 0.65 0.34
N ASP A 92 -6.11 0.93 1.30
CA ASP A 92 -6.51 1.03 2.70
C ASP A 92 -7.41 2.29 2.87
N PRO A 93 -8.48 2.23 3.70
CA PRO A 93 -9.41 3.34 3.87
C PRO A 93 -8.71 4.57 4.45
N TRP A 94 -8.93 5.73 3.82
CA TRP A 94 -8.31 6.99 4.22
C TRP A 94 -8.91 7.55 5.52
N ARG A 95 -8.08 7.79 6.55
CA ARG A 95 -8.49 8.43 7.81
C ARG A 95 -7.94 9.86 7.89
N THR A 96 -8.81 10.87 7.75
CA THR A 96 -8.45 12.30 7.78
C THR A 96 -8.28 12.88 9.18
N ASN A 97 -8.95 12.33 10.20
CA ASN A 97 -9.04 12.97 11.52
C ASN A 97 -7.73 12.79 12.35
N PRO A 98 -6.95 13.86 12.59
CA PRO A 98 -5.71 13.77 13.36
C PRO A 98 -5.96 13.51 14.86
N ILE A 99 -7.02 14.09 15.43
CA ILE A 99 -7.36 13.96 16.85
C ILE A 99 -7.85 12.54 17.15
N GLY A 100 -8.74 12.01 16.30
CA GLY A 100 -9.22 10.63 16.43
C GLY A 100 -8.06 9.62 16.33
N ARG A 101 -7.11 9.88 15.42
CA ARG A 101 -5.93 9.03 15.24
C ARG A 101 -5.01 9.04 16.46
N PHE A 102 -4.88 10.18 17.13
CA PHE A 102 -4.12 10.30 18.37
C PHE A 102 -4.82 9.59 19.54
N TRP A 103 -6.12 9.79 19.73
CA TRP A 103 -6.90 9.11 20.78
C TRP A 103 -6.98 7.60 20.61
N ASP A 104 -7.01 7.11 19.37
CA ASP A 104 -6.93 5.67 19.10
C ASP A 104 -5.56 5.11 19.49
N ARG A 105 -4.48 5.86 19.22
CA ARG A 105 -3.13 5.47 19.65
C ARG A 105 -3.00 5.41 21.18
N LEU A 106 -3.59 6.38 21.89
CA LEU A 106 -3.61 6.36 23.35
C LEU A 106 -4.42 5.18 23.92
N ARG A 107 -5.48 4.76 23.23
CA ARG A 107 -6.31 3.60 23.61
C ARG A 107 -5.80 2.26 23.06
N GLY A 108 -4.63 2.23 22.42
CA GLY A 108 -4.05 1.01 21.85
C GLY A 108 -4.83 0.43 20.65
N ARG A 109 -5.64 1.25 19.98
CA ARG A 109 -6.44 0.89 18.79
C ARG A 109 -5.78 1.37 17.49
N ASP A 110 -4.46 1.29 17.41
CA ASP A 110 -3.77 1.67 16.19
C ASP A 110 -3.96 0.63 15.09
N VAL A 111 -4.39 1.09 13.92
CA VAL A 111 -4.56 0.22 12.74
C VAL A 111 -3.20 0.13 12.05
N THR A 112 -2.61 -1.07 12.10
CA THR A 112 -1.42 -1.37 11.31
C THR A 112 -1.82 -1.50 9.84
N PRO A 113 -1.16 -0.78 8.91
CA PRO A 113 -1.53 -0.87 7.50
C PRO A 113 -1.23 -2.26 6.93
N ARG A 114 -2.00 -2.70 5.94
CA ARG A 114 -2.00 -4.11 5.50
C ARG A 114 -0.66 -4.60 4.91
N TYR A 115 0.20 -3.68 4.47
CA TYR A 115 1.53 -4.04 3.96
C TYR A 115 2.51 -4.36 5.09
N VAL A 116 2.40 -3.74 6.28
CA VAL A 116 3.35 -4.01 7.38
C VAL A 116 3.12 -5.40 7.97
N SER A 117 1.87 -5.87 8.01
CA SER A 117 1.54 -7.21 8.53
C SER A 117 2.04 -8.35 7.65
N ARG A 118 2.41 -8.07 6.39
CA ARG A 118 2.97 -9.07 5.44
C ARG A 118 4.49 -9.16 5.45
N LEU A 119 5.16 -8.17 6.03
CA LEU A 119 6.62 -8.11 6.08
C LEU A 119 7.15 -9.07 7.15
N THR A 120 8.39 -9.57 6.99
CA THR A 120 9.01 -10.39 8.03
C THR A 120 9.21 -9.58 9.32
N LYS A 121 9.25 -10.23 10.49
CA LYS A 121 9.36 -9.53 11.79
C LYS A 121 10.60 -8.63 11.87
N GLU A 122 11.70 -9.03 11.24
CA GLU A 122 12.94 -8.26 11.21
C GLU A 122 12.80 -7.00 10.35
N GLU A 123 12.20 -7.13 9.16
CA GLU A 123 11.92 -6.00 8.28
C GLU A 123 10.91 -5.03 8.91
N GLN A 124 9.90 -5.54 9.63
CA GLN A 124 8.94 -4.71 10.38
C GLN A 124 9.64 -3.84 11.43
N ALA A 125 10.57 -4.43 12.20
CA ALA A 125 11.31 -3.71 13.22
C ALA A 125 12.22 -2.64 12.60
N ASN A 126 12.84 -2.93 11.46
CA ASN A 126 13.67 -1.95 10.75
C ASN A 126 12.81 -0.79 10.19
N GLU A 127 11.70 -1.08 9.53
CA GLU A 127 10.79 -0.04 9.02
C GLU A 127 10.24 0.86 10.14
N GLN A 128 9.89 0.28 11.29
CA GLN A 128 9.45 1.04 12.47
C GLN A 128 10.57 1.95 13.01
N LYS A 129 11.82 1.49 13.06
CA LYS A 129 12.97 2.32 13.46
C LYS A 129 13.12 3.52 12.51
N TRP A 130 13.05 3.31 11.20
CA TRP A 130 13.19 4.37 10.20
C TRP A 130 12.08 5.42 10.32
N ARG A 131 10.84 4.99 10.53
CA ARG A 131 9.72 5.90 10.81
C ARG A 131 9.91 6.71 12.08
N THR A 132 10.41 6.05 13.12
CA THR A 132 10.65 6.69 14.42
C THR A 132 11.72 7.76 14.29
N VAL A 133 12.85 7.45 13.65
CA VAL A 133 13.94 8.42 13.40
C VAL A 133 13.45 9.59 12.53
N GLY A 134 12.73 9.32 11.45
CA GLY A 134 12.17 10.37 10.59
C GLY A 134 11.17 11.29 11.32
N THR A 135 10.36 10.70 12.22
CA THR A 135 9.40 11.43 13.04
C THR A 135 10.09 12.30 14.09
N ILE A 136 11.14 11.78 14.75
CA ILE A 136 11.95 12.53 15.72
C ILE A 136 12.55 13.77 15.07
N ARG A 137 13.18 13.63 13.89
CA ARG A 137 13.76 14.77 13.15
C ARG A 137 12.71 15.85 12.86
N ARG A 138 11.53 15.46 12.39
CA ARG A 138 10.43 16.40 12.11
C ARG A 138 9.98 17.14 13.37
N TYR A 139 9.84 16.44 14.49
CA TYR A 139 9.42 17.07 15.74
C TYR A 139 10.49 17.99 16.33
N ILE A 140 11.77 17.66 16.23
CA ILE A 140 12.85 18.56 16.66
C ILE A 140 12.77 19.89 15.90
N LEU A 141 12.67 19.85 14.56
CA LEU A 141 12.54 21.07 13.75
C LEU A 141 11.27 21.85 14.10
N LEU A 142 10.15 21.16 14.26
CA LEU A 142 8.88 21.79 14.63
C LEU A 142 8.99 22.49 15.99
N ILE A 143 9.59 21.85 17.00
CA ILE A 143 9.77 22.44 18.33
C ILE A 143 10.73 23.64 18.27
N LEU A 144 11.84 23.52 17.53
CA LEU A 144 12.78 24.64 17.35
C LEU A 144 12.08 25.84 16.70
N THR A 145 11.25 25.62 15.69
CA THR A 145 10.49 26.70 15.03
C THR A 145 9.44 27.33 15.93
N LEU A 146 8.77 26.56 16.78
CA LEU A 146 7.84 27.11 17.77
C LEU A 146 8.58 27.89 18.86
N ALA A 147 9.68 27.35 19.38
CA ALA A 147 10.47 27.99 20.43
C ALA A 147 11.01 29.35 19.98
N GLN A 148 11.61 29.44 18.78
CA GLN A 148 12.05 30.73 18.25
C GLN A 148 10.88 31.71 18.06
N THR A 149 9.69 31.22 17.68
CA THR A 149 8.51 32.07 17.47
C THR A 149 8.04 32.67 18.79
N VAL A 150 8.00 31.85 19.85
CA VAL A 150 7.66 32.31 21.21
C VAL A 150 8.69 33.30 21.72
N ILE A 151 9.98 32.97 21.62
CA ILE A 151 11.07 33.85 22.08
C ILE A 151 11.06 35.18 21.32
N ALA A 152 10.91 35.16 19.99
CA ALA A 152 10.83 36.37 19.17
C ALA A 152 9.63 37.24 19.56
N THR A 153 8.47 36.64 19.78
CA THR A 153 7.25 37.34 20.20
C THR A 153 7.42 37.93 21.60
N TRP A 154 8.05 37.18 22.52
CA TRP A 154 8.32 37.64 23.88
C TRP A 154 9.29 38.83 23.88
N TYR A 155 10.37 38.76 23.10
CA TYR A 155 11.30 39.88 22.92
C TYR A 155 10.64 41.12 22.32
N MET A 156 9.76 40.97 21.31
CA MET A 156 8.99 42.12 20.81
C MET A 156 8.10 42.74 21.89
N LYS A 157 7.42 41.92 22.70
CA LYS A 157 6.58 42.39 23.82
C LYS A 157 7.38 43.13 24.88
N THR A 158 8.62 42.71 25.16
CA THR A 158 9.45 43.32 26.21
C THR A 158 10.24 44.53 25.72
N ILE A 159 10.57 44.62 24.43
CA ILE A 159 11.31 45.74 23.85
C ILE A 159 10.38 46.90 23.44
N LEU A 160 9.13 46.64 23.05
CA LEU A 160 8.15 47.69 22.81
C LEU A 160 7.70 48.29 24.16
N PRO A 161 7.96 49.57 24.43
CA PRO A 161 7.56 50.20 25.68
C PRO A 161 6.04 50.44 25.63
N TYR A 162 5.24 49.45 26.00
CA TYR A 162 3.86 49.70 26.42
C TYR A 162 3.86 50.31 27.82
N GLN A 163 4.38 51.53 27.90
CA GLN A 163 4.09 52.54 28.92
C GLN A 163 2.88 53.40 28.50
N GLY A 164 1.95 52.84 27.72
CA GLY A 164 0.84 53.57 27.09
C GLY A 164 -0.55 52.97 27.31
N TRP A 165 -0.76 52.11 28.32
CA TRP A 165 -2.08 51.51 28.59
C TRP A 165 -2.75 52.00 29.89
N ALA A 166 -2.40 53.18 30.40
CA ALA A 166 -3.24 53.85 31.39
C ALA A 166 -4.40 54.68 30.77
N ALA A 167 -4.44 54.85 29.45
CA ALA A 167 -5.53 55.59 28.80
C ALA A 167 -5.73 55.10 27.36
N ASP A 168 -6.44 53.99 27.18
CA ASP A 168 -7.55 53.92 26.21
C ASP A 168 -8.24 52.55 26.33
N GLN A 169 -9.26 52.51 27.17
CA GLN A 169 -10.33 51.53 27.01
C GLN A 169 -11.33 52.10 26.01
N SER A 170 -11.03 52.13 24.71
CA SER A 170 -12.07 52.36 23.72
C SER A 170 -11.66 51.90 22.30
N TYR A 171 -12.50 51.05 21.70
CA TYR A 171 -12.52 50.61 20.30
C TYR A 171 -11.33 49.72 19.84
N GLY A 172 -11.47 48.53 19.28
CA GLY A 172 -12.53 47.97 18.45
C GLY A 172 -11.93 47.55 17.10
N TYR A 173 -11.77 46.23 16.90
CA TYR A 173 -11.65 45.51 15.63
C TYR A 173 -10.39 45.65 14.73
N GLY A 174 -9.73 44.50 14.54
CA GLY A 174 -9.59 43.88 13.21
C GLY A 174 -8.50 44.40 12.28
N GLY A 175 -7.35 43.72 12.24
CA GLY A 175 -6.46 43.84 11.08
C GLY A 175 -4.97 43.74 11.38
N ALA A 176 -4.49 42.61 11.91
CA ALA A 176 -3.06 42.29 11.94
C ALA A 176 -2.76 41.03 11.13
N GLY A 177 -3.26 40.99 9.89
CA GLY A 177 -3.09 39.86 8.97
C GLY A 177 -1.97 40.01 7.93
N TYR A 178 -1.30 41.18 7.80
CA TYR A 178 -0.46 41.44 6.62
C TYR A 178 0.87 42.18 6.86
N LEU A 179 1.33 42.36 8.12
CA LEU A 179 2.59 43.07 8.40
C LEU A 179 3.78 42.17 8.77
N GLY A 180 3.66 40.85 8.61
CA GLY A 180 4.74 39.89 8.89
C GLY A 180 5.86 39.81 7.83
N LEU A 181 5.66 40.39 6.64
CA LEU A 181 6.58 40.23 5.50
C LEU A 181 7.61 41.36 5.33
N LEU A 182 7.49 42.47 6.08
CA LEU A 182 8.41 43.61 5.99
C LEU A 182 9.40 43.72 7.17
N TYR A 183 9.28 42.89 8.21
CA TYR A 183 10.16 42.90 9.38
C TYR A 183 11.28 41.84 9.36
N ALA A 184 11.59 41.28 8.19
CA ALA A 184 12.75 40.39 8.01
C ALA A 184 14.09 41.14 7.84
N ALA A 185 14.08 42.48 7.69
CA ALA A 185 15.28 43.26 7.40
C ALA A 185 16.22 43.58 8.59
N PRO A 186 15.78 43.70 9.86
CA PRO A 186 16.71 43.97 10.96
C PRO A 186 17.33 42.71 11.60
N ALA A 187 16.71 41.53 11.47
CA ALA A 187 17.28 40.28 12.00
C ALA A 187 18.54 39.81 11.23
N LEU A 188 18.59 40.08 9.93
CA LEU A 188 19.78 39.86 9.10
C LEU A 188 20.94 40.81 9.45
N ARG A 189 20.68 41.92 10.14
CA ARG A 189 21.71 42.94 10.46
C ARG A 189 22.46 42.65 11.77
N VAL A 190 21.86 41.90 12.70
CA VAL A 190 22.53 41.47 13.96
C VAL A 190 23.34 40.19 13.75
N ALA A 191 22.90 39.27 12.90
CA ALA A 191 23.69 38.09 12.50
C ALA A 191 25.01 38.46 11.81
N ASN A 192 25.08 39.67 11.23
CA ASN A 192 26.27 40.18 10.54
C ASN A 192 27.34 40.77 11.48
N ARG A 193 27.11 40.83 12.81
CA ARG A 193 28.06 41.41 13.78
C ARG A 193 28.92 40.38 14.53
N TYR A 194 28.48 39.11 14.65
CA TYR A 194 29.28 38.00 15.21
C TYR A 194 28.97 36.64 14.54
N PRO A 195 29.29 36.45 13.25
CA PRO A 195 28.92 35.24 12.50
C PRO A 195 29.64 33.96 12.98
N HIS A 196 30.79 34.06 13.64
CA HIS A 196 31.67 32.91 13.88
C HIS A 196 31.37 32.13 15.17
N LEU A 197 30.74 32.73 16.18
CA LEU A 197 30.47 32.05 17.47
C LEU A 197 29.09 31.39 17.52
N VAL A 198 28.05 32.07 17.02
CA VAL A 198 26.68 31.54 17.02
C VAL A 198 26.52 30.45 15.96
N CYS A 199 27.04 30.64 14.73
CA CYS A 199 27.05 29.57 13.74
C CYS A 199 27.87 28.38 14.21
N ARG A 200 29.04 28.58 14.86
CA ARG A 200 29.87 27.45 15.31
C ARG A 200 29.24 26.70 16.47
N ALA A 201 28.58 27.37 17.43
CA ALA A 201 27.89 26.69 18.53
C ALA A 201 26.65 25.93 18.05
N VAL A 202 25.85 26.52 17.14
CA VAL A 202 24.66 25.88 16.58
C VAL A 202 25.05 24.74 15.62
N LEU A 203 26.04 24.94 14.76
CA LEU A 203 26.54 23.88 13.87
C LEU A 203 27.23 22.75 14.65
N LEU A 204 27.99 23.03 15.70
CA LEU A 204 28.59 21.99 16.54
C LEU A 204 27.55 21.25 17.38
N GLY A 205 26.53 21.93 17.91
CA GLY A 205 25.43 21.29 18.63
C GLY A 205 24.59 20.39 17.74
N VAL A 206 24.28 20.86 16.53
CA VAL A 206 23.53 20.08 15.53
C VAL A 206 24.37 18.95 14.94
N SER A 207 25.65 19.18 14.65
CA SER A 207 26.59 18.12 14.20
C SER A 207 26.70 17.04 15.26
N ARG A 208 26.90 17.38 16.53
CA ARG A 208 27.08 16.37 17.59
C ARG A 208 25.83 15.52 17.84
N ILE A 209 24.65 16.06 17.57
CA ILE A 209 23.37 15.32 17.64
C ILE A 209 23.20 14.45 16.39
N LEU A 210 23.55 14.95 15.21
CA LEU A 210 23.54 14.17 13.96
C LEU A 210 24.59 13.05 13.98
N ASP A 211 25.80 13.32 14.44
CA ASP A 211 26.89 12.34 14.64
C ASP A 211 26.50 11.28 15.69
N GLY A 212 25.72 11.66 16.72
CA GLY A 212 25.15 10.70 17.67
C GLY A 212 24.07 9.80 17.07
N VAL A 213 23.29 10.31 16.11
CA VAL A 213 22.29 9.54 15.36
C VAL A 213 22.95 8.66 14.29
N ASP A 214 23.99 9.17 13.62
CA ASP A 214 24.78 8.45 12.62
C ASP A 214 25.67 7.38 13.27
N GLY A 215 26.14 7.59 14.50
CA GLY A 215 26.82 6.57 15.31
C GLY A 215 25.93 5.38 15.70
N ILE A 216 24.63 5.62 15.92
CA ILE A 216 23.62 4.56 16.12
C ILE A 216 23.36 3.83 14.78
N LEU A 217 23.42 4.54 13.65
CA LEU A 217 23.31 3.94 12.31
C LEU A 217 24.54 3.08 11.94
N ALA A 218 25.74 3.53 12.30
CA ALA A 218 27.01 2.84 12.00
C ALA A 218 27.20 1.56 12.82
N THR A 219 26.70 1.51 14.06
CA THR A 219 26.69 0.29 14.89
C THR A 219 25.69 -0.75 14.37
N ALA A 220 24.60 -0.33 13.73
CA ALA A 220 23.63 -1.24 13.10
C ALA A 220 24.12 -1.85 11.77
N TYR A 221 25.01 -1.18 11.04
CA TYR A 221 25.56 -1.68 9.78
C TYR A 221 26.76 -2.64 9.96
N ARG A 222 27.44 -2.58 11.12
CA ARG A 222 28.59 -3.44 11.48
C ARG A 222 28.19 -4.80 12.07
N ALA A 223 26.90 -5.04 12.30
CA ALA A 223 26.37 -6.31 12.84
C ALA A 223 25.81 -7.24 11.74
N ARG A 224 26.42 -7.24 10.56
CA ARG A 224 26.20 -8.19 9.47
C ARG A 224 27.49 -8.93 9.15
#